data_AF-A0A3M1GEU7-F1
#
_entry.id   AF-A0A3M1GEU7-F1
#
_cell.length_a   1.000
_cell.length_b   1.000
_cell.length_c   1.000
_cell.angle_alpha   90.00
_cell.angle_beta   90.00
_cell.angle_gamma   90.00
#
_symmetry.space_group_name_H-M   'P 1'
#
loop_
_entity.id
_entity.type
_entity.pdbx_description
1 polymer ?
#
loop_
_entity_poly.entity_id
_entity_poly.type
_entity_poly.pdbx_seq_one_letter_code
_entity_poly.pdbx_strand_id
1 'polypeptide(L)'
;MTRLDRLSEALTRQMARATSRRGLLATLGGVLAGGTLVPVLPVARAAGAPAGGYDGVAPQSTGNPGDPGDPTRCDYWRYCAIDGFLCSCCGGTQNACPPGTEMSPITWIGTCRNPAD
;
A
#
# COMPACT_ATOMS: atom_id res chain seq x y z
N MET A 1 -5.84 -56.72 -7.54
CA MET A 1 -5.09 -55.45 -7.65
C MET A 1 -6.02 -54.32 -7.29
N THR A 2 -5.70 -53.56 -6.25
CA THR A 2 -6.60 -52.55 -5.68
C THR A 2 -6.66 -51.31 -6.59
N ARG A 3 -7.72 -50.50 -6.50
CA ARG A 3 -7.82 -49.28 -7.32
C ARG A 3 -6.71 -48.26 -7.00
N LEU A 4 -6.22 -48.27 -5.76
CA LEU A 4 -5.13 -47.42 -5.30
C LEU A 4 -3.82 -47.75 -6.03
N ASP A 5 -3.52 -49.04 -6.27
CA ASP A 5 -2.32 -49.45 -7.02
C ASP A 5 -2.33 -48.95 -8.46
N ARG A 6 -3.49 -48.96 -9.12
CA ARG A 6 -3.60 -48.46 -10.50
C ARG A 6 -3.46 -46.93 -10.56
N LEU A 7 -3.99 -46.25 -9.56
CA LEU A 7 -3.96 -44.79 -9.48
C LEU A 7 -2.56 -44.29 -9.16
N SER A 8 -1.86 -44.97 -8.24
CA SER A 8 -0.46 -44.71 -7.96
C SER A 8 0.40 -44.98 -9.20
N GLU A 9 0.27 -46.14 -9.86
CA GLU A 9 1.03 -46.45 -11.08
C GLU A 9 0.81 -45.42 -12.20
N ALA A 10 -0.45 -45.03 -12.43
CA ALA A 10 -0.77 -44.01 -13.43
C ALA A 10 -0.11 -42.68 -13.11
N LEU A 11 -0.18 -42.23 -11.85
CA LEU A 11 0.48 -41.01 -11.38
C LEU A 11 2.00 -41.07 -11.55
N THR A 12 2.67 -42.16 -11.16
CA THR A 12 4.12 -42.28 -11.29
C THR A 12 4.56 -42.29 -12.75
N ARG A 13 3.84 -43.01 -13.63
CA ARG A 13 4.12 -42.99 -15.08
C ARG A 13 3.88 -41.63 -15.69
N GLN A 14 2.84 -40.92 -15.26
CA GLN A 14 2.49 -39.61 -15.80
C GLN A 14 3.46 -38.53 -15.33
N MET A 15 3.89 -38.57 -14.06
CA MET A 15 4.98 -37.75 -13.55
C MET A 15 6.27 -38.01 -14.32
N ALA A 16 6.70 -39.28 -14.46
CA ALA A 16 7.92 -39.61 -15.19
C ALA A 16 7.92 -39.14 -16.66
N ARG A 17 6.74 -39.07 -17.30
CA ARG A 17 6.58 -38.55 -18.66
C ARG A 17 6.51 -37.03 -18.73
N ALA A 18 5.94 -36.37 -17.72
CA ALA A 18 5.71 -34.93 -17.69
C ALA A 18 6.87 -34.14 -17.04
N THR A 19 7.66 -34.76 -16.15
CA THR A 19 8.77 -34.11 -15.44
C THR A 19 10.10 -34.35 -16.17
N SER A 20 10.33 -33.57 -17.22
CA SER A 20 11.68 -33.44 -17.77
C SER A 20 12.57 -32.71 -16.76
N ARG A 21 13.81 -33.20 -16.54
CA ARG A 21 14.82 -32.51 -15.71
C ARG A 21 14.98 -31.04 -16.13
N ARG A 22 14.90 -30.76 -17.44
CA ARG A 22 15.01 -29.40 -17.99
C ARG A 22 13.76 -28.55 -17.71
N GLY A 23 12.57 -29.15 -17.79
CA GLY A 23 11.31 -28.47 -17.51
C GLY A 23 11.18 -28.11 -16.02
N LEU A 24 11.52 -29.04 -15.14
CA LEU A 24 11.48 -28.83 -13.68
C LEU A 24 12.48 -27.77 -13.21
N LEU A 25 13.71 -27.79 -13.76
CA LEU A 25 14.71 -26.75 -13.50
C LEU A 25 14.29 -25.39 -14.07
N ALA A 26 13.69 -25.35 -15.25
CA ALA A 26 13.19 -24.11 -15.85
C ALA A 26 12.03 -23.50 -15.02
N THR A 27 11.08 -24.31 -14.54
CA THR A 27 9.99 -23.81 -13.69
C THR A 27 10.48 -23.35 -12.33
N LEU A 28 11.36 -24.12 -11.68
CA LEU A 28 11.94 -23.73 -10.39
C LEU A 28 12.78 -22.45 -10.52
N GLY A 29 13.62 -22.36 -11.56
CA GLY A 29 14.39 -21.15 -11.85
C GLY A 29 13.51 -19.94 -12.14
N GLY A 30 12.43 -20.13 -12.91
CA GLY A 30 11.46 -19.07 -13.20
C GLY A 30 10.72 -18.57 -11.96
N VAL A 31 10.31 -19.47 -11.05
CA VAL A 31 9.67 -19.09 -9.78
C VAL A 31 10.66 -18.37 -8.85
N LEU A 32 11.89 -18.86 -8.74
CA LEU A 32 12.91 -18.21 -7.90
C LEU A 32 13.29 -16.82 -8.42
N ALA A 33 13.47 -16.67 -9.74
CA ALA A 33 13.79 -15.39 -10.36
C ALA A 33 12.59 -14.42 -10.39
N GLY A 34 11.37 -14.94 -10.56
CA GLY A 34 10.15 -14.12 -10.55
C GLY A 34 9.67 -13.75 -9.14
N GLY A 35 9.91 -14.62 -8.15
CA GLY A 35 9.50 -14.40 -6.76
C GLY A 35 10.17 -13.19 -6.11
N THR A 36 11.40 -12.87 -6.50
CA THR A 36 12.12 -11.68 -6.02
C THR A 36 11.55 -10.37 -6.57
N LEU A 37 10.78 -10.42 -7.67
CA LEU A 37 10.10 -9.26 -8.24
C LEU A 37 8.75 -8.97 -7.58
N VAL A 38 8.19 -9.93 -6.82
CA VAL A 38 6.92 -9.76 -6.09
C VAL A 38 6.92 -8.55 -5.15
N PRO A 39 7.94 -8.28 -4.32
CA PRO A 39 7.98 -7.07 -3.50
C PRO A 39 8.23 -5.78 -4.31
N VAL A 40 8.67 -5.90 -5.56
CA VAL A 40 8.89 -4.77 -6.48
C VAL A 40 7.66 -4.48 -7.32
N LEU A 41 6.65 -5.37 -7.32
CA LEU A 41 5.38 -5.07 -7.95
C LEU A 41 4.82 -3.81 -7.29
N PRO A 42 4.47 -2.77 -8.07
CA PRO A 42 3.85 -1.60 -7.50
C PRO A 42 2.61 -2.07 -6.75
N VAL A 43 2.59 -1.81 -5.44
CA VAL A 43 1.36 -1.93 -4.65
C VAL A 43 0.31 -1.18 -5.44
N ALA A 44 -0.71 -1.90 -5.92
CA ALA A 44 -1.85 -1.30 -6.58
C ALA A 44 -2.52 -0.40 -5.54
N ARG A 45 -2.08 0.86 -5.45
CA ARG A 45 -2.80 1.92 -4.76
C ARG A 45 -4.13 1.97 -5.49
N ALA A 46 -5.18 1.54 -4.79
CA ALA A 46 -6.51 1.45 -5.35
C ALA A 46 -6.82 2.76 -6.10
N ALA A 47 -7.06 2.63 -7.41
CA ALA A 47 -7.49 3.72 -8.25
C ALA A 47 -8.87 4.16 -7.74
N GLY A 48 -8.89 5.25 -6.96
CA GLY A 48 -10.09 5.72 -6.30
C GLY A 48 -9.79 6.83 -5.31
N ALA A 49 -9.07 7.86 -5.72
CA ALA A 49 -9.10 9.12 -4.97
C ALA A 49 -10.18 10.05 -5.55
N PRO A 50 -11.07 10.60 -4.71
CA PRO A 50 -12.00 11.64 -5.13
C PRO A 50 -11.23 12.93 -5.47
N ALA A 51 -11.78 13.72 -6.39
CA ALA A 51 -11.16 14.97 -6.85
C ALA A 51 -10.83 15.93 -5.68
N GLY A 52 -9.54 16.28 -5.52
CA GLY A 52 -9.04 17.30 -4.58
C GLY A 52 -8.28 16.80 -3.34
N GLY A 53 -7.91 15.52 -3.28
CA GLY A 53 -6.97 14.96 -2.30
C GLY A 53 -5.77 14.29 -2.97
N TYR A 54 -4.82 13.77 -2.18
CA TYR A 54 -3.70 12.99 -2.72
C TYR A 54 -4.18 11.66 -3.32
N ASP A 55 -3.64 11.30 -4.49
CA ASP A 55 -4.00 10.06 -5.19
C ASP A 55 -3.74 8.82 -4.34
N GLY A 56 -4.77 7.97 -4.20
CA GLY A 56 -4.72 6.74 -3.42
C GLY A 56 -4.83 6.91 -1.90
N VAL A 57 -5.18 8.11 -1.41
CA VAL A 57 -5.42 8.36 0.03
C VAL A 57 -6.93 8.48 0.28
N ALA A 58 -7.46 7.67 1.20
CA ALA A 58 -8.85 7.74 1.60
C ALA A 58 -9.10 8.97 2.51
N PRO A 59 -10.27 9.63 2.42
CA PRO A 59 -10.66 10.70 3.34
C PRO A 59 -10.46 10.32 4.80
N GLN A 60 -9.95 11.24 5.62
CA GLN A 60 -9.69 11.02 7.04
C GLN A 60 -10.54 11.98 7.89
N SER A 61 -10.69 11.66 9.17
CA SER A 61 -11.30 12.56 10.16
C SER A 61 -10.50 12.51 11.44
N THR A 62 -10.43 13.65 12.14
CA THR A 62 -9.78 13.77 13.44
C THR A 62 -10.62 13.16 14.57
N GLY A 63 -11.91 12.88 14.32
CA GLY A 63 -12.87 12.41 15.31
C GLY A 63 -13.26 13.47 16.35
N ASN A 64 -12.74 14.69 16.26
CA ASN A 64 -13.02 15.78 17.18
C ASN A 64 -14.00 16.78 16.55
N PRO A 65 -15.19 17.00 17.15
CA PRO A 65 -16.15 17.99 16.65
C PRO A 65 -15.60 19.43 16.57
N GLY A 66 -14.66 19.80 17.46
CA GLY A 66 -13.99 21.10 17.46
C GLY A 66 -12.87 21.21 16.41
N ASP A 67 -12.65 20.16 15.62
CA ASP A 67 -11.64 20.11 14.57
C ASP A 67 -12.24 19.54 13.27
N PRO A 68 -13.19 20.26 12.67
CA PRO A 68 -13.97 19.76 11.54
C PRO A 68 -13.12 19.70 10.26
N GLY A 69 -13.53 18.83 9.35
CA GLY A 69 -12.92 18.68 8.03
C GLY A 69 -12.01 17.46 7.89
N ASP A 70 -11.40 17.34 6.73
CA ASP A 70 -10.59 16.19 6.33
C ASP A 70 -9.11 16.60 6.19
N PRO A 71 -8.21 16.12 7.07
CA PRO A 71 -6.80 16.50 7.04
C PRO A 71 -6.04 15.96 5.82
N THR A 72 -6.67 15.23 4.91
CA THR A 72 -6.07 14.84 3.61
C THR A 72 -6.37 15.84 2.48
N ARG A 73 -7.05 16.94 2.79
CA ARG A 73 -7.51 17.95 1.84
C ARG A 73 -6.87 19.31 2.11
N CYS A 74 -6.57 20.05 1.04
CA CYS A 74 -5.96 21.38 1.16
C CYS A 74 -6.90 22.45 1.75
N ASP A 75 -8.21 22.24 1.69
CA ASP A 75 -9.23 23.13 2.25
C ASP A 75 -9.51 22.88 3.75
N TYR A 76 -8.81 21.94 4.38
CA TYR A 76 -8.84 21.77 5.83
C TYR A 76 -8.33 23.03 6.54
N TRP A 77 -9.08 23.51 7.52
CA TRP A 77 -8.91 24.86 8.07
C TRP A 77 -7.52 25.13 8.64
N ARG A 78 -6.82 24.11 9.17
CA ARG A 78 -5.45 24.25 9.71
C ARG A 78 -4.39 24.49 8.66
N TYR A 79 -4.71 24.31 7.38
CA TYR A 79 -3.78 24.40 6.26
C TYR A 79 -3.88 25.72 5.49
N CYS A 80 -4.47 26.76 6.10
CA CYS A 80 -4.65 28.07 5.46
C CYS A 80 -3.34 28.75 4.98
N ALA A 81 -2.20 28.32 5.51
CA ALA A 81 -0.87 28.79 5.13
C ALA A 81 0.14 27.65 4.99
N ILE A 82 -0.32 26.45 4.57
CA ILE A 82 0.58 25.33 4.32
C ILE A 82 1.24 25.50 2.95
N ASP A 83 2.51 25.13 2.86
CA ASP A 83 3.23 24.96 1.61
C ASP A 83 3.92 23.59 1.62
N GLY A 84 3.73 22.80 0.56
CA GLY A 84 4.25 21.45 0.41
C GLY A 84 3.22 20.32 0.58
N PHE A 85 3.65 19.22 1.18
CA PHE A 85 2.91 17.95 1.21
C PHE A 85 2.30 17.68 2.60
N LEU A 86 1.06 17.19 2.64
CA LEU A 86 0.34 16.91 3.89
C LEU A 86 0.83 15.60 4.52
N CYS A 87 1.30 15.63 5.77
CA CYS A 87 1.78 14.43 6.48
C CYS A 87 0.72 13.30 6.55
N SER A 88 -0.55 13.66 6.67
CA SER A 88 -1.71 12.75 6.63
C SER A 88 -1.78 11.90 5.36
N CYS A 89 -1.20 12.36 4.26
CA CYS A 89 -1.16 11.66 2.98
C CYS A 89 0.07 10.76 2.82
N CYS A 90 1.03 10.86 3.74
CA CYS A 90 2.34 10.22 3.64
C CYS A 90 2.62 9.21 4.75
N GLY A 91 1.57 8.75 5.46
CA GLY A 91 1.70 7.78 6.56
C GLY A 91 1.92 8.41 7.95
N GLY A 92 1.80 9.74 8.06
CA GLY A 92 1.69 10.46 9.32
C GLY A 92 0.24 10.91 9.60
N THR A 93 0.08 11.89 10.47
CA THR A 93 -1.19 12.58 10.75
C THR A 93 -1.01 14.09 10.63
N GLN A 94 -2.07 14.87 10.84
CA GLN A 94 -2.01 16.33 10.91
C GLN A 94 -1.11 16.87 12.05
N ASN A 95 -0.72 16.03 13.01
CA ASN A 95 0.10 16.40 14.16
C ASN A 95 1.23 15.40 14.49
N ALA A 96 1.50 14.44 13.62
CA ALA A 96 2.57 13.46 13.79
C ALA A 96 3.28 13.19 12.45
N CYS A 97 4.61 13.16 12.49
CA CYS A 97 5.43 12.90 11.31
C CYS A 97 5.30 11.44 10.83
N PRO A 98 5.44 11.18 9.52
CA PRO A 98 5.52 9.82 9.00
C PRO A 98 6.69 9.00 9.60
N PRO A 99 6.55 7.67 9.72
CA PRO A 99 7.63 6.80 10.15
C PRO A 99 8.90 6.98 9.30
N GLY A 100 10.05 7.08 9.95
CA GLY A 100 11.35 7.25 9.28
C GLY A 100 11.68 8.68 8.86
N THR A 101 10.83 9.67 9.22
CA THR A 101 11.12 11.10 9.04
C THR A 101 11.51 11.75 10.37
N GLU A 102 12.22 12.88 10.31
CA GLU A 102 12.63 13.67 11.48
C GLU A 102 11.82 14.98 11.53
N MET A 103 11.34 15.34 12.73
CA MET A 103 10.56 16.56 12.94
C MET A 103 11.48 17.79 12.97
N SER A 104 11.15 18.81 12.17
CA SER A 104 11.87 20.08 12.21
C SER A 104 11.65 20.81 13.55
N PRO A 105 12.70 21.33 14.20
CA PRO A 105 12.56 22.15 15.41
C PRO A 105 12.09 23.58 15.11
N ILE A 106 12.04 23.99 13.83
CA ILE A 106 11.68 25.35 13.40
C ILE A 106 10.52 25.28 12.40
N THR A 107 9.55 26.19 12.53
CA THR A 107 8.39 26.27 11.64
C THR A 107 7.94 27.72 11.41
N TRP A 108 7.27 27.96 10.29
CA TRP A 108 6.46 29.16 10.06
C TRP A 108 5.06 28.97 10.69
N ILE A 109 4.37 30.08 10.97
CA ILE A 109 3.05 30.10 11.60
C ILE A 109 2.06 30.83 10.71
N GLY A 110 0.90 30.21 10.48
CA GLY A 110 -0.27 30.84 9.86
C GLY A 110 -1.40 31.03 10.87
N THR A 111 -2.09 32.16 10.81
CA THR A 111 -3.29 32.40 11.64
C THR A 111 -4.52 31.92 10.88
N CYS A 112 -5.01 30.73 11.21
CA CYS A 112 -6.16 30.12 10.57
C CYS A 112 -7.43 30.28 11.41
N ARG A 113 -8.58 30.50 10.75
CA ARG A 113 -9.88 30.54 11.40
C ARG A 113 -10.46 29.14 11.45
N ASN A 114 -10.74 28.64 12.66
CA ASN A 114 -11.51 27.42 12.85
C ASN A 114 -13.00 27.73 12.60
N PRO A 115 -13.72 26.93 11.78
CA PRO A 115 -15.13 27.15 11.53
C PRO A 115 -16.06 26.53 12.61
N ALA A 116 -15.53 25.74 13.55
CA ALA A 116 -16.33 25.13 14.62
C ALA A 116 -16.56 26.02 15.85
N ASP A 117 -15.78 27.09 16.02
CA ASP A 117 -15.82 28.07 17.11
C ASP A 117 -15.58 29.51 16.61
#